data_AF-A0AA35E4L4-F1
#
_entry.id   AF-A0AA35E4L4-F1
#
_cell.length_a   1.000
_cell.length_b   1.000
_cell.length_c   1.000
_cell.angle_alpha   90.00
_cell.angle_beta   90.00
_cell.angle_gamma   90.00
#
_symmetry.space_group_name_H-M   'P 1'
#
loop_
_entity.id
_entity.type
_entity.pdbx_description
1 polymer ?
#
loop_
_entity_poly.entity_id
_entity_poly.type
_entity_poly.pdbx_seq_one_letter_code
_entity_poly.pdbx_strand_id
1 'polypeptide(L)'
;MPVKNICDCDNPPGGQITCEPHQMAVCGVIDGVVRRECVDPPSGPNTPTELANWALTQIVGRWRLGDQTVSTVDLYTLEAGAYRAPNGDSVNFVLPTHLQEAVRELLSTGTGSGAGGVS
;
A
#
# COMPACT_ATOMS: atom_id res chain seq x y z
N MET A 1 11.60 2.01 -21.40
CA MET A 1 10.53 1.01 -21.15
C MET A 1 10.03 1.25 -19.74
N PRO A 2 8.72 1.22 -19.48
CA PRO A 2 8.23 1.49 -18.13
C PRO A 2 8.62 0.35 -17.19
N VAL A 3 9.03 0.68 -15.97
CA VAL A 3 9.55 -0.27 -14.97
C VAL A 3 8.38 -1.11 -14.45
N LYS A 4 8.49 -2.44 -14.54
CA LYS A 4 7.49 -3.37 -14.01
C LYS A 4 7.49 -3.35 -12.48
N ASN A 5 6.34 -3.61 -11.88
CA ASN A 5 6.25 -3.81 -10.44
C ASN A 5 6.49 -5.28 -10.13
N ILE A 6 7.59 -5.58 -9.44
CA ILE A 6 8.03 -6.95 -9.13
C ILE A 6 7.92 -7.16 -7.62
N CYS A 7 7.11 -8.13 -7.19
CA CYS A 7 6.94 -8.49 -5.78
C CYS A 7 7.57 -9.87 -5.53
N ASP A 8 8.61 -9.90 -4.71
CA ASP A 8 9.23 -11.13 -4.23
C ASP A 8 8.45 -11.66 -3.02
N CYS A 9 7.87 -12.84 -3.18
CA CYS A 9 7.01 -13.44 -2.17
C CYS A 9 7.87 -14.07 -1.07
N ASP A 10 7.60 -13.75 0.19
CA ASP A 10 8.19 -14.48 1.31
C ASP A 10 7.84 -15.98 1.22
N ASN A 11 8.74 -16.82 1.72
CA ASN A 11 8.53 -18.25 1.80
C ASN A 11 8.02 -18.66 3.20
N PRO A 12 6.85 -19.31 3.35
CA PRO A 12 5.87 -19.72 2.32
C PRO A 12 4.90 -18.59 1.93
N PRO A 13 4.44 -18.51 0.66
CA PRO A 13 4.47 -19.57 -0.36
C PRO A 13 5.69 -19.52 -1.31
N GLY A 14 6.55 -18.50 -1.22
CA GLY A 14 7.73 -18.29 -2.07
C GLY A 14 7.41 -17.82 -3.49
N GLY A 15 8.42 -17.48 -4.30
CA GLY A 15 8.28 -17.11 -5.72
C GLY A 15 8.26 -15.61 -5.98
N GLN A 16 7.87 -15.23 -7.20
CA GLN A 16 7.87 -13.85 -7.68
C GLN A 16 6.64 -13.60 -8.56
N ILE A 17 6.10 -12.38 -8.49
CA ILE A 17 5.10 -11.89 -9.44
C ILE A 17 5.59 -10.61 -10.12
N THR A 18 5.31 -10.47 -11.42
CA THR A 18 5.63 -9.30 -12.22
C THR A 18 4.34 -8.70 -12.77
N CYS A 19 4.08 -7.45 -12.40
CA CYS A 19 2.88 -6.71 -12.78
C CYS A 19 3.22 -5.51 -13.66
N GLU A 20 2.21 -5.00 -14.36
CA GLU A 20 2.36 -3.78 -15.13
C GLU A 20 2.68 -2.58 -14.21
N PRO A 21 3.37 -1.53 -14.72
CA PRO A 21 3.78 -0.37 -13.93
C PRO A 21 2.63 0.37 -13.23
N HIS A 22 1.43 0.29 -13.81
CA HIS A 22 0.21 0.90 -13.27
C HIS A 22 -0.52 0.01 -12.26
N GLN A 23 -0.14 -1.26 -12.17
CA GLN A 23 -0.77 -2.25 -11.30
C GLN A 23 0.00 -2.39 -10.00
N MET A 24 -0.73 -2.58 -8.90
CA MET A 24 -0.14 -2.99 -7.64
C MET A 24 0.21 -4.48 -7.70
N ALA A 25 1.46 -4.81 -7.38
CA ALA A 25 1.86 -6.21 -7.20
C ALA A 25 1.64 -6.59 -5.74
N VAL A 26 0.90 -7.67 -5.48
CA VAL A 26 0.61 -8.17 -4.12
C VAL A 26 1.05 -9.60 -4.00
N CYS A 27 1.80 -9.91 -2.94
CA CYS A 27 2.26 -11.26 -2.69
C CYS A 27 2.34 -11.60 -1.20
N GLY A 28 1.68 -12.68 -0.77
CA GLY A 28 1.68 -13.08 0.65
C GLY A 28 0.54 -14.00 1.06
N VAL A 29 0.20 -13.97 2.34
CA VAL A 29 -0.91 -14.71 2.95
C VAL A 29 -1.82 -13.72 3.67
N ILE A 30 -3.13 -13.78 3.34
CA ILE A 30 -4.19 -13.02 4.00
C ILE A 30 -5.29 -13.99 4.37
N ASP A 31 -5.69 -14.03 5.65
CA ASP A 31 -6.70 -14.95 6.18
C ASP A 31 -6.41 -16.43 5.83
N GLY A 32 -5.12 -16.80 5.85
CA GLY A 32 -4.65 -18.14 5.50
C GLY A 32 -4.66 -18.46 4.01
N VAL A 33 -5.07 -17.52 3.15
CA VAL A 33 -5.07 -17.68 1.69
C VAL A 33 -3.85 -17.03 1.07
N VAL A 34 -3.13 -17.80 0.26
CA VAL A 34 -2.02 -17.30 -0.56
C VAL A 34 -2.56 -16.34 -1.63
N ARG A 35 -2.11 -15.10 -1.60
CA ARG A 35 -2.35 -14.09 -2.64
C ARG A 35 -1.09 -13.86 -3.45
N ARG A 36 -1.20 -13.92 -4.78
CA ARG A 36 -0.16 -13.58 -5.75
C ARG A 36 -0.84 -13.00 -6.98
N GLU A 37 -1.05 -11.69 -6.99
CA GLU A 37 -1.85 -11.06 -8.04
C GLU A 37 -1.41 -9.64 -8.35
N CYS A 38 -1.85 -9.18 -9.53
CA CYS A 38 -1.74 -7.80 -9.97
C CYS A 38 -3.11 -7.15 -9.81
N VAL A 39 -3.18 -6.05 -9.05
CA VAL A 39 -4.43 -5.36 -8.76
C VAL A 39 -4.41 -3.98 -9.39
N ASP A 40 -5.44 -3.68 -10.17
CA ASP A 40 -5.63 -2.35 -10.76
C ASP A 40 -6.17 -1.37 -9.71
N PRO A 41 -5.53 -0.21 -9.52
CA PRO A 41 -6.06 0.88 -8.70
C PRO A 41 -7.41 1.38 -9.21
N PRO A 42 -8.24 2.02 -8.36
CA PRO A 42 -9.51 2.56 -8.77
C PRO A 42 -9.32 3.60 -9.89
N SER A 43 -10.12 3.49 -10.94
CA SER A 43 -10.11 4.44 -12.04
C SER A 43 -10.81 5.75 -11.66
N GLY A 44 -10.31 6.88 -12.15
CA GLY A 44 -10.95 8.19 -12.00
C GLY A 44 -10.21 9.14 -11.06
N PRO A 45 -10.78 10.33 -10.79
CA PRO A 45 -10.20 11.26 -9.83
C PRO A 45 -10.36 10.68 -8.41
N ASN A 46 -9.24 10.34 -7.78
CA ASN A 46 -9.18 9.89 -6.40
C ASN A 46 -8.27 10.85 -5.61
N THR A 47 -8.66 11.13 -4.37
CA THR A 47 -7.82 11.83 -3.40
C THR A 47 -6.68 10.92 -2.92
N PRO A 48 -5.58 11.48 -2.40
CA PRO A 48 -4.52 10.69 -1.79
C PRO A 48 -5.01 9.74 -0.69
N THR A 49 -5.97 10.21 0.13
CA THR A 49 -6.61 9.42 1.19
C THR A 49 -7.37 8.21 0.65
N GLU A 50 -8.14 8.39 -0.42
CA GLU A 50 -8.87 7.29 -1.08
C GLU A 50 -7.93 6.23 -1.64
N LEU A 51 -6.85 6.67 -2.30
CA LEU A 51 -5.83 5.76 -2.84
C LEU A 51 -5.11 4.97 -1.74
N ALA A 52 -4.77 5.62 -0.63
CA ALA A 52 -4.15 4.97 0.53
C ALA A 52 -5.10 3.96 1.19
N ASN A 53 -6.37 4.32 1.41
CA ASN A 53 -7.37 3.40 1.96
C ASN A 53 -7.67 2.22 1.03
N TRP A 54 -7.69 2.44 -0.29
CA TRP A 54 -7.79 1.36 -1.27
C TRP A 54 -6.62 0.39 -1.14
N ALA A 55 -5.38 0.88 -1.09
CA ALA A 55 -4.19 0.04 -0.97
C ALA A 55 -4.19 -0.76 0.35
N LEU A 56 -4.58 -0.12 1.46
CA LEU A 56 -4.73 -0.77 2.75
C LEU A 56 -5.80 -1.88 2.72
N THR A 57 -6.92 -1.65 2.01
CA THR A 57 -7.94 -2.69 1.83
C THR A 57 -7.37 -3.92 1.13
N GLN A 58 -6.50 -3.72 0.12
CA GLN A 58 -5.87 -4.83 -0.59
C GLN A 58 -4.92 -5.66 0.29
N ILE A 59 -4.16 -5.02 1.18
CA ILE A 59 -3.09 -5.70 1.95
C ILE A 59 -3.54 -6.18 3.33
N VAL A 60 -4.58 -5.57 3.93
CA VAL A 60 -5.15 -5.99 5.21
C VAL A 60 -6.28 -7.01 5.03
N GLY A 61 -6.85 -7.12 3.83
CA GLY A 61 -8.00 -7.99 3.56
C GLY A 61 -9.31 -7.50 4.18
N ARG A 62 -9.32 -6.29 4.73
CA ARG A 62 -10.49 -5.69 5.39
C ARG A 62 -10.90 -4.42 4.66
N TRP A 63 -12.20 -4.30 4.43
CA TRP A 63 -12.79 -3.12 3.82
C TRP A 63 -12.51 -1.85 4.64
N ARG A 64 -12.09 -0.78 3.96
CA ARG A 64 -11.96 0.57 4.51
C ARG A 64 -12.79 1.55 3.68
N LEU A 65 -13.34 2.58 4.34
CA LEU A 65 -13.99 3.68 3.63
C LEU A 65 -12.93 4.58 2.98
N GLY A 66 -13.24 5.17 1.82
CA GLY A 66 -12.28 5.99 1.07
C GLY A 66 -11.82 7.24 1.83
N ASP A 67 -12.70 7.82 2.65
CA ASP A 67 -12.48 9.01 3.48
C ASP A 67 -12.00 8.68 4.90
N GLN A 68 -11.80 7.40 5.22
CA GLN A 68 -11.35 6.98 6.55
C GLN A 68 -9.97 7.57 6.86
N THR A 69 -9.78 8.06 8.08
CA THR A 69 -8.46 8.56 8.52
C THR A 69 -7.39 7.48 8.35
N VAL A 70 -6.32 7.81 7.65
CA VAL A 70 -5.14 6.94 7.48
C VAL A 70 -4.12 7.34 8.55
N SER A 71 -3.71 6.40 9.39
CA SER A 71 -2.75 6.68 10.45
C SER A 71 -1.32 6.80 9.89
N THR A 72 -0.42 7.46 10.63
CA THR A 72 1.00 7.52 10.25
C THR A 72 1.62 6.12 10.16
N VAL A 73 1.20 5.18 11.02
CA VAL A 73 1.64 3.78 10.98
C VAL A 73 1.19 3.09 9.70
N ASP A 74 -0.06 3.33 9.27
CA ASP A 74 -0.56 2.82 7.99
C ASP A 74 0.26 3.37 6.81
N LEU A 75 0.60 4.66 6.83
CA LEU A 75 1.40 5.30 5.76
C LEU A 75 2.82 4.72 5.70
N TYR A 76 3.47 4.53 6.85
CA TYR A 76 4.80 3.89 6.89
C TYR A 76 4.74 2.42 6.45
N THR A 77 3.63 1.73 6.73
CA THR A 77 3.40 0.37 6.22
C THR A 77 3.32 0.37 4.69
N LEU A 78 2.57 1.32 4.11
CA LEU A 78 2.46 1.50 2.66
C LEU A 78 3.80 1.87 2.01
N GLU A 79 4.58 2.73 2.65
CA GLU A 79 5.92 3.13 2.19
C GLU A 79 6.91 1.97 2.24
N ALA A 80 6.85 1.14 3.29
CA ALA A 80 7.72 -0.02 3.46
C ALA A 80 7.46 -1.15 2.46
N GLY A 81 6.29 -1.19 1.84
CA GLY A 81 5.92 -2.26 0.90
C GLY A 81 5.67 -3.61 1.58
N ALA A 82 5.40 -3.61 2.88
CA ALA A 82 5.19 -4.83 3.65
C ALA A 82 4.21 -4.61 4.80
N TYR A 83 3.28 -5.55 4.96
CA TYR A 83 2.35 -5.63 6.08
C TYR A 83 2.51 -6.96 6.80
N ARG A 84 2.50 -6.92 8.13
CA ARG A 84 2.58 -8.09 9.01
C ARG A 84 1.57 -7.92 10.13
N ALA A 85 0.70 -8.90 10.32
CA ALA A 85 -0.34 -8.86 11.33
C ALA A 85 -0.09 -9.91 12.44
N PRO A 86 -0.58 -9.68 13.67
CA PRO A 86 -0.39 -10.61 14.78
C PRO A 86 -1.05 -11.99 14.58
N ASN A 87 -2.06 -12.08 13.72
CA ASN A 87 -2.73 -13.34 13.36
C ASN A 87 -1.92 -14.21 12.38
N GLY A 88 -0.75 -13.74 11.95
CA GLY A 88 0.13 -14.45 11.00
C GLY A 88 -0.02 -14.00 9.55
N ASP A 89 -0.92 -13.05 9.23
CA ASP A 89 -0.98 -12.51 7.87
C ASP A 89 0.31 -11.74 7.55
N SER A 90 0.78 -11.93 6.34
CA SER A 90 2.05 -11.39 5.87
C SER A 90 1.94 -11.11 4.39
N VAL A 91 2.09 -9.84 4.02
CA VAL A 91 1.96 -9.38 2.64
C VAL A 91 3.15 -8.50 2.30
N ASN A 92 3.83 -8.83 1.21
CA ASN A 92 4.71 -7.91 0.50
C ASN A 92 3.92 -7.32 -0.68
N PHE A 93 4.23 -6.09 -1.04
CA PHE A 93 3.59 -5.44 -2.15
C PHE A 93 4.45 -4.33 -2.74
N VAL A 94 4.17 -4.00 -3.99
CA VAL A 94 4.76 -2.85 -4.67
C VAL A 94 3.65 -1.96 -5.18
N LEU A 95 3.61 -0.73 -4.67
CA LEU A 95 2.67 0.30 -5.11
C LEU A 95 3.09 0.83 -6.48
N PRO A 96 2.15 1.07 -7.41
CA PRO A 96 2.43 1.81 -8.64
C PRO A 96 2.76 3.28 -8.32
N THR A 97 3.47 3.96 -9.22
CA THR A 97 4.04 5.30 -8.98
C THR A 97 3.05 6.32 -8.43
N HIS A 98 1.85 6.43 -9.02
CA HIS A 98 0.82 7.38 -8.57
C HIS A 98 0.33 7.12 -7.14
N LEU A 99 0.33 5.87 -6.68
CA LEU A 99 0.02 5.55 -5.28
C LEU A 99 1.17 5.90 -4.35
N GLN A 100 2.43 5.70 -4.79
CA GLN A 100 3.59 6.12 -4.01
C GLN A 100 3.59 7.65 -3.80
N GLU A 101 3.21 8.41 -4.83
CA GLU A 101 3.07 9.86 -4.76
C GLU A 101 1.99 10.28 -3.75
N ALA A 102 0.81 9.65 -3.80
CA ALA A 102 -0.25 9.87 -2.83
C ALA A 102 0.19 9.61 -1.37
N VAL A 103 0.90 8.50 -1.13
CA VAL A 103 1.41 8.16 0.21
C VAL A 103 2.43 9.21 0.70
N ARG A 104 3.34 9.64 -0.17
CA ARG A 104 4.32 10.69 0.15
C ARG A 104 3.67 12.03 0.45
N GLU A 105 2.64 12.40 -0.31
CA GLU A 105 1.87 13.61 -0.05
C GLU A 105 1.26 13.58 1.36
N LEU A 106 0.58 12.48 1.71
CA LEU A 106 0.00 12.30 3.05
C LEU A 106 1.06 12.37 4.16
N LEU A 107 2.20 11.70 4.00
CA LEU A 107 3.30 11.76 4.96
C LEU A 107 3.82 13.19 5.14
N SER A 108 3.95 13.97 4.05
CA SER A 108 4.41 15.36 4.09
C SER A 108 3.42 16.30 4.79
N THR A 109 2.11 16.07 4.60
CA THR A 109 1.06 16.87 5.26
C THR A 109 0.96 16.56 6.75
N GLY A 110 1.23 15.32 7.17
CA GLY A 110 1.22 14.91 8.57
C GLY A 110 2.47 15.31 9.38
N THR A 111 3.62 15.48 8.71
CA THR A 111 4.89 15.92 9.35
C THR A 111 5.07 17.44 9.38
N GLY A 112 4.20 18.20 8.71
CA GLY A 112 4.29 19.66 8.58
C GLY A 112 3.68 20.50 9.72
N SER A 113 2.93 19.93 10.67
CA SER A 113 2.34 20.67 11.81
C SER A 113 3.30 20.82 13.00
N GLY A 114 4.54 21.26 12.72
CA GLY A 114 5.59 21.41 13.73
C GLY A 114 6.62 22.49 13.38
N ALA A 115 6.20 23.62 12.82
CA ALA A 115 7.07 24.78 12.66
C ALA A 115 6.27 26.09 12.81
N GLY A 116 6.58 26.87 13.85
CA GLY A 116 6.28 28.31 13.91
C GLY A 116 5.29 28.74 14.98
N GLY A 117 5.81 29.11 16.16
CA GLY A 117 5.04 29.76 17.21
C GLY A 117 5.90 30.21 18.38
N VAL A 118 7.04 30.87 18.10
CA VAL A 118 7.66 31.78 19.08
C VAL A 118 6.90 33.10 19.02
N SER A 119 6.30 33.49 20.12
CA SER A 119 5.97 34.88 20.48
C SER A 119 5.91 34.96 21.99
#